data_AF-A0A495ZS58-F1
#
_entry.id   AF-A0A495ZS58-F1
#
_cell.length_a   1.000
_cell.length_b   1.000
_cell.length_c   1.000
_cell.angle_alpha   90.00
_cell.angle_beta   90.00
_cell.angle_gamma   90.00
#
_symmetry.space_group_name_H-M   'P 1'
#
loop_
_entity.id
_entity.type
_entity.pdbx_description
1 polymer ?
#
loop_
_entity_poly.entity_id
_entity_poly.type
_entity_poly.pdbx_seq_one_letter_code
_entity_poly.pdbx_strand_id
1 'polypeptide(L)'
;EDAIKDCDEVIRQKPEFAEAYGGRAFAKDKLGQTEAAITDYDEAIRLKSDYAEAYFNRGLIKAQLERYEAAIVDCNEAIRLNPEDGVFYFSRGFITATLAGEPDKDNLEIYETVIADYDEAIRLEPDFMPAHFSRIATNAMLGREDASKAATEEMLQLENPFTEIVNMANMAGIFDMENMEDMEDIEDIDTALIEIIDTEEEE
;
A
#
# COMPACT_ATOMS: atom_id res chain seq x y z
N GLU A 1 -22.61 -8.33 -0.79
CA GLU A 1 -23.30 -9.64 -0.62
C GLU A 1 -23.59 -10.35 -1.93
N ASP A 2 -24.06 -9.68 -2.98
CA ASP A 2 -24.40 -10.35 -4.24
C ASP A 2 -23.19 -10.99 -4.94
N ALA A 3 -22.01 -10.36 -4.89
CA ALA A 3 -20.76 -10.95 -5.40
C ALA A 3 -20.40 -12.31 -4.74
N ILE A 4 -20.73 -12.50 -3.45
CA ILE A 4 -20.48 -13.77 -2.75
C ILE A 4 -21.38 -14.86 -3.33
N LYS A 5 -22.66 -14.56 -3.56
CA LYS A 5 -23.63 -15.53 -4.13
C LYS A 5 -23.25 -15.95 -5.54
N ASP A 6 -22.78 -15.01 -6.35
CA ASP A 6 -22.32 -15.31 -7.70
C ASP A 6 -21.08 -16.22 -7.68
N CYS A 7 -20.11 -15.92 -6.80
CA CYS A 7 -18.95 -16.80 -6.62
C CYS A 7 -19.35 -18.19 -6.10
N ASP A 8 -20.30 -18.28 -5.16
CA ASP A 8 -20.82 -19.55 -4.66
C ASP A 8 -21.43 -20.40 -5.78
N GLU A 9 -22.18 -19.79 -6.70
CA GLU A 9 -22.73 -20.50 -7.85
C GLU A 9 -21.65 -21.00 -8.80
N VAL A 10 -20.62 -20.19 -9.07
CA VAL A 10 -19.47 -20.63 -9.87
C VAL A 10 -18.75 -21.79 -9.19
N ILE A 11 -18.52 -21.73 -7.88
CA ILE A 11 -17.87 -22.79 -7.11
C ILE A 11 -18.70 -24.08 -7.13
N ARG A 12 -20.04 -24.00 -7.05
CA ARG A 12 -20.91 -25.17 -7.17
C ARG A 12 -20.77 -25.86 -8.52
N GLN A 13 -20.64 -25.09 -9.59
CA GLN A 13 -20.51 -25.62 -10.96
C GLN A 13 -19.07 -26.05 -11.28
N LYS A 14 -18.08 -25.35 -10.73
CA LYS A 14 -16.65 -25.51 -11.00
C LYS A 14 -15.83 -25.38 -9.70
N PRO A 15 -15.76 -26.44 -8.88
CA PRO A 15 -15.07 -26.40 -7.59
C PRO A 15 -13.56 -26.15 -7.67
N GLU A 16 -12.96 -26.32 -8.84
CA GLU A 16 -11.51 -26.11 -9.05
C GLU A 16 -11.19 -24.72 -9.63
N PHE A 17 -12.18 -23.84 -9.75
CA PHE A 17 -11.98 -22.51 -10.31
C PHE A 17 -11.47 -21.52 -9.26
N ALA A 18 -10.15 -21.41 -9.14
CA ALA A 18 -9.45 -20.60 -8.14
C ALA A 18 -9.92 -19.14 -8.09
N GLU A 19 -10.19 -18.52 -9.24
CA GLU A 19 -10.62 -17.13 -9.36
C GLU A 19 -11.97 -16.87 -8.65
N ALA A 20 -12.87 -17.86 -8.58
CA ALA A 20 -14.12 -17.70 -7.83
C ALA A 20 -13.89 -17.69 -6.31
N TYR A 21 -12.91 -18.46 -5.82
CA TYR A 21 -12.51 -18.38 -4.42
C TYR A 21 -11.85 -17.04 -4.10
N GLY A 22 -10.94 -16.56 -4.96
CA GLY A 22 -10.32 -15.24 -4.83
C GLY A 22 -11.35 -14.10 -4.84
N GLY A 23 -12.31 -14.14 -5.78
CA GLY A 23 -13.40 -13.16 -5.85
C GLY A 23 -14.31 -13.20 -4.61
N ARG A 24 -14.63 -14.40 -4.10
CA ARG A 24 -15.41 -14.56 -2.87
C ARG A 24 -14.66 -14.04 -1.65
N ALA A 25 -13.36 -14.31 -1.57
CA ALA A 25 -12.49 -13.84 -0.51
C ALA A 25 -12.46 -12.30 -0.46
N PHE A 26 -12.23 -11.65 -1.61
CA PHE A 26 -12.26 -10.20 -1.72
C PHE A 26 -13.61 -9.61 -1.26
N ALA A 27 -14.72 -10.20 -1.70
CA ALA A 27 -16.05 -9.74 -1.30
C ALA A 27 -16.32 -9.92 0.21
N LYS A 28 -15.84 -11.01 0.82
CA LYS A 28 -15.93 -11.26 2.26
C LYS A 28 -15.09 -10.28 3.07
N ASP A 29 -13.88 -9.99 2.61
CA ASP A 29 -12.99 -9.01 3.22
C ASP A 29 -13.66 -7.62 3.29
N LYS A 30 -14.24 -7.16 2.17
CA LYS A 30 -15.00 -5.88 2.13
C LYS A 30 -16.22 -5.85 3.06
N LEU A 31 -16.69 -7.00 3.56
CA LEU A 31 -17.76 -7.11 4.56
C LEU A 31 -17.22 -7.32 5.99
N GLY A 32 -15.91 -7.21 6.21
CA GLY A 32 -15.25 -7.43 7.51
C GLY A 32 -15.15 -8.90 7.91
N GLN A 33 -15.42 -9.85 6.99
CA GLN A 33 -15.35 -11.28 7.25
C GLN A 33 -13.93 -11.82 6.98
N THR A 34 -12.93 -11.22 7.63
CA THR A 34 -11.50 -11.38 7.31
C THR A 34 -10.99 -12.83 7.40
N GLU A 35 -11.31 -13.57 8.47
CA GLU A 35 -10.91 -14.99 8.60
C GLU A 35 -11.54 -15.89 7.52
N ALA A 36 -12.79 -15.60 7.15
CA ALA A 36 -13.47 -16.33 6.08
C ALA A 36 -12.90 -15.98 4.70
N ALA A 37 -12.40 -14.76 4.51
CA ALA A 37 -11.67 -14.36 3.32
C ALA A 37 -10.30 -15.05 3.23
N ILE A 38 -9.54 -15.13 4.33
CA ILE A 38 -8.27 -15.87 4.37
C ILE A 38 -8.49 -17.33 3.96
N THR A 39 -9.52 -17.98 4.50
CA THR A 39 -9.85 -19.38 4.15
C THR A 39 -10.11 -19.55 2.65
N ASP A 40 -10.78 -18.59 2.01
CA ASP A 40 -11.03 -18.63 0.58
C ASP A 40 -9.76 -18.35 -0.25
N TYR A 41 -8.91 -17.42 0.18
CA TYR A 41 -7.62 -17.20 -0.47
C TYR A 41 -6.68 -18.41 -0.34
N ASP A 42 -6.68 -19.09 0.80
CA ASP A 42 -5.94 -20.34 0.99
C ASP A 42 -6.36 -21.40 -0.02
N GLU A 43 -7.67 -21.53 -0.27
CA GLU A 43 -8.21 -22.47 -1.26
C GLU A 43 -7.89 -22.03 -2.69
N ALA A 44 -7.98 -20.73 -3.00
CA ALA A 44 -7.58 -20.18 -4.29
C ALA A 44 -6.11 -20.49 -4.60
N ILE A 45 -5.22 -20.28 -3.62
CA ILE A 45 -3.78 -20.56 -3.71
C ILE A 45 -3.51 -22.07 -3.84
N ARG A 46 -4.26 -22.90 -3.11
CA ARG A 46 -4.15 -24.37 -3.21
C ARG A 46 -4.51 -24.87 -4.61
N LEU A 47 -5.51 -24.27 -5.24
CA LEU A 47 -5.96 -24.60 -6.60
C LEU A 47 -5.03 -24.01 -7.66
N LYS A 48 -4.47 -22.83 -7.41
CA LYS A 48 -3.63 -22.07 -8.33
C LYS A 48 -2.47 -21.42 -7.58
N SER A 49 -1.35 -22.14 -7.51
CA SER A 49 -0.17 -21.71 -6.73
C SER A 49 0.59 -20.53 -7.35
N ASP A 50 0.27 -20.15 -8.59
CA ASP A 50 0.83 -18.99 -9.29
C ASP A 50 -0.12 -17.77 -9.26
N TYR A 51 -1.11 -17.76 -8.37
CA TYR A 51 -2.06 -16.67 -8.25
C TYR A 51 -1.52 -15.52 -7.37
N ALA A 52 -0.67 -14.67 -7.94
CA ALA A 52 0.02 -13.58 -7.24
C ALA A 52 -0.93 -12.69 -6.43
N GLU A 53 -2.07 -12.29 -7.02
CA GLU A 53 -3.05 -11.41 -6.38
C GLU A 53 -3.73 -12.07 -5.17
N ALA A 54 -3.86 -13.40 -5.15
CA ALA A 54 -4.42 -14.11 -4.00
C ALA A 54 -3.43 -14.10 -2.81
N TYR A 55 -2.13 -14.25 -3.08
CA TYR A 55 -1.11 -14.06 -2.04
C TYR A 55 -1.13 -12.63 -1.53
N PHE A 56 -1.06 -11.66 -2.43
CA PHE A 56 -1.07 -10.24 -2.07
C PHE A 56 -2.26 -9.86 -1.18
N ASN A 57 -3.49 -10.15 -1.62
CA ASN A 57 -4.68 -9.80 -0.86
C ASN A 57 -4.76 -10.54 0.48
N ARG A 58 -4.35 -11.81 0.55
CA ARG A 58 -4.25 -12.54 1.83
C ARG A 58 -3.22 -11.90 2.76
N GLY A 59 -2.10 -11.41 2.20
CA GLY A 59 -1.08 -10.65 2.90
C GLY A 59 -1.63 -9.37 3.52
N LEU A 60 -2.37 -8.57 2.76
CA LEU A 60 -3.02 -7.35 3.27
C LEU A 60 -3.97 -7.65 4.43
N ILE A 61 -4.81 -8.70 4.32
CA ILE A 61 -5.72 -9.09 5.40
C ILE A 61 -4.95 -9.56 6.64
N LYS A 62 -3.86 -10.30 6.46
CA LYS A 62 -2.98 -10.70 7.57
C LYS A 62 -2.36 -9.49 8.25
N ALA A 63 -1.94 -8.47 7.51
CA ALA A 63 -1.42 -7.23 8.07
C ALA A 63 -2.50 -6.47 8.87
N GLN A 64 -3.74 -6.42 8.39
CA GLN A 64 -4.88 -5.85 9.15
C GLN A 64 -5.15 -6.59 10.47
N LEU A 65 -4.78 -7.88 10.55
CA LEU A 65 -4.87 -8.69 11.76
C LEU A 65 -3.56 -8.69 12.57
N GLU A 66 -2.64 -7.75 12.28
CA GLU A 66 -1.33 -7.60 12.91
C GLU A 66 -0.41 -8.84 12.77
N ARG A 67 -0.70 -9.71 11.79
CA ARG A 67 0.11 -10.90 11.46
C ARG A 67 1.20 -10.53 10.46
N TYR A 68 2.01 -9.53 10.79
CA TYR A 68 2.91 -8.87 9.84
C TYR A 68 3.94 -9.79 9.21
N GLU A 69 4.58 -10.69 9.97
CA GLU A 69 5.56 -11.63 9.41
C GLU A 69 4.91 -12.54 8.37
N ALA A 70 3.70 -13.03 8.65
CA ALA A 70 2.95 -13.86 7.72
C ALA A 70 2.47 -13.08 6.49
N ALA A 71 2.21 -11.77 6.63
CA ALA A 71 1.88 -10.87 5.53
C ALA A 71 3.10 -10.60 4.63
N ILE A 72 4.29 -10.40 5.21
CA ILE A 72 5.54 -10.23 4.46
C ILE A 72 5.86 -11.48 3.64
N VAL A 73 5.65 -12.69 4.19
CA VAL A 73 5.80 -13.95 3.43
C VAL A 73 4.88 -13.96 2.21
N ASP A 74 3.63 -13.52 2.35
CA ASP A 74 2.69 -13.46 1.24
C ASP A 74 3.09 -12.40 0.19
N CYS A 75 3.57 -11.23 0.61
CA CYS A 75 4.07 -10.22 -0.32
C CYS A 75 5.31 -10.71 -1.09
N ASN A 76 6.22 -11.42 -0.41
CA ASN A 76 7.38 -12.03 -1.05
C ASN A 76 6.98 -13.02 -2.15
N GLU A 77 5.93 -13.82 -1.91
CA GLU A 77 5.45 -14.77 -2.91
C GLU A 77 4.72 -14.07 -4.07
N ALA A 78 3.96 -13.02 -3.79
CA ALA A 78 3.35 -12.18 -4.82
C ALA A 78 4.42 -11.55 -5.73
N ILE A 79 5.48 -10.95 -5.16
CA ILE A 79 6.63 -10.40 -5.89
C ILE A 79 7.33 -11.50 -6.71
N ARG A 80 7.54 -12.69 -6.13
CA ARG A 80 8.20 -13.80 -6.83
C ARG A 80 7.40 -14.25 -8.06
N LEU A 81 6.07 -14.19 -7.99
CA LEU A 81 5.17 -14.62 -9.05
C LEU A 81 4.96 -13.53 -10.11
N ASN A 82 4.89 -12.27 -9.70
CA ASN A 82 4.78 -11.12 -10.59
C ASN A 82 5.66 -9.97 -10.08
N PRO A 83 6.93 -9.89 -10.53
CA PRO A 83 7.88 -8.87 -10.07
C PRO A 83 7.69 -7.50 -10.73
N GLU A 84 6.72 -7.36 -11.66
CA GLU A 84 6.50 -6.10 -12.39
C GLU A 84 5.34 -5.27 -11.80
N ASP A 85 4.76 -5.71 -10.67
CA ASP A 85 3.69 -5.01 -9.97
C ASP A 85 4.27 -4.23 -8.78
N GLY A 86 4.32 -2.89 -8.91
CA GLY A 86 4.95 -2.01 -7.94
C GLY A 86 4.22 -2.00 -6.59
N VAL A 87 2.90 -2.27 -6.60
CA VAL A 87 2.07 -2.28 -5.40
C VAL A 87 2.51 -3.37 -4.43
N PHE A 88 3.06 -4.48 -4.92
CA PHE A 88 3.54 -5.57 -4.05
C PHE A 88 4.80 -5.17 -3.27
N TYR A 89 5.72 -4.44 -3.91
CA TYR A 89 6.92 -3.90 -3.26
C TYR A 89 6.53 -2.85 -2.22
N PHE A 90 5.71 -1.87 -2.62
CA PHE A 90 5.21 -0.86 -1.70
C PHE A 90 4.55 -1.47 -0.46
N SER A 91 3.66 -2.45 -0.66
CA SER A 91 2.97 -3.08 0.47
C SER A 91 3.92 -3.87 1.36
N ARG A 92 4.93 -4.55 0.80
CA ARG A 92 5.98 -5.21 1.59
C ARG A 92 6.78 -4.20 2.41
N GLY A 93 7.21 -3.10 1.79
CA GLY A 93 7.94 -2.01 2.46
C GLY A 93 7.12 -1.42 3.60
N PHE A 94 5.86 -1.09 3.35
CA PHE A 94 4.93 -0.53 4.35
C PHE A 94 4.75 -1.49 5.53
N ILE A 95 4.40 -2.76 5.27
CA ILE A 95 4.19 -3.77 6.32
C ILE A 95 5.48 -4.01 7.11
N THR A 96 6.63 -4.01 6.44
CA THR A 96 7.94 -4.19 7.08
C THR A 96 8.27 -3.03 8.00
N ALA A 97 8.02 -1.79 7.57
CA ALA A 97 8.17 -0.60 8.42
C ALA A 97 7.24 -0.65 9.63
N THR A 98 5.96 -1.02 9.44
CA THR A 98 4.99 -1.18 10.54
C THR A 98 5.45 -2.22 11.56
N LEU A 99 6.00 -3.36 11.11
CA LEU A 99 6.54 -4.39 12.00
C LEU A 99 7.81 -3.91 12.73
N ALA A 100 8.66 -3.13 12.06
CA ALA A 100 9.91 -2.63 12.62
C ALA A 100 9.71 -1.53 13.67
N GLY A 101 8.61 -0.76 13.58
CA GLY A 101 8.26 0.30 14.53
C GLY A 101 8.90 1.65 14.20
N GLU A 102 9.44 2.33 15.22
CA GLU A 102 10.24 3.55 15.02
C GLU A 102 11.70 3.19 14.69
N PRO A 103 12.36 3.95 13.80
CA PRO A 103 13.77 3.74 13.53
C PRO A 103 14.67 4.01 14.74
N ASP A 104 15.55 3.07 15.04
CA ASP A 104 16.62 3.19 15.99
C ASP A 104 17.91 2.54 15.45
N LYS A 105 18.99 2.63 16.24
CA LYS A 105 20.31 2.10 15.86
C LYS A 105 20.34 0.58 15.60
N ASP A 106 19.38 -0.18 16.13
CA ASP A 106 19.34 -1.64 16.09
C ASP A 106 18.53 -2.14 14.86
N ASN A 107 17.68 -1.30 14.25
CA ASN A 107 16.84 -1.65 13.10
C ASN A 107 17.10 -0.83 11.82
N LEU A 108 18.14 0.02 11.76
CA LEU A 108 18.47 0.83 10.56
C LEU A 108 18.57 0.03 9.26
N GLU A 109 19.13 -1.18 9.30
CA GLU A 109 19.27 -2.04 8.12
C GLU A 109 17.91 -2.44 7.52
N ILE A 110 16.87 -2.57 8.36
CA ILE A 110 15.52 -2.86 7.91
C ILE A 110 14.99 -1.71 7.06
N TYR A 111 15.22 -0.46 7.46
CA TYR A 111 14.73 0.69 6.70
C TYR A 111 15.45 0.89 5.37
N GLU A 112 16.67 0.39 5.20
CA GLU A 112 17.29 0.34 3.87
C GLU A 112 16.52 -0.60 2.93
N THR A 113 16.03 -1.73 3.46
CA THR A 113 15.19 -2.66 2.68
C THR A 113 13.81 -2.07 2.38
N VAL A 114 13.24 -1.31 3.32
CA VAL A 114 11.98 -0.58 3.13
C VAL A 114 12.11 0.48 2.04
N ILE A 115 13.17 1.30 2.09
CA ILE A 115 13.43 2.32 1.07
C ILE A 115 13.65 1.65 -0.30
N ALA A 116 14.39 0.54 -0.36
CA ALA A 116 14.59 -0.19 -1.60
C ALA A 116 13.28 -0.72 -2.21
N ASP A 117 12.31 -1.13 -1.37
CA ASP A 117 10.99 -1.52 -1.82
C ASP A 117 10.19 -0.36 -2.41
N TYR A 118 10.26 0.81 -1.77
CA TYR A 118 9.61 2.01 -2.32
C TYR A 118 10.28 2.48 -3.62
N ASP A 119 11.61 2.43 -3.70
CA ASP A 119 12.35 2.74 -4.92
C ASP A 119 11.97 1.81 -6.07
N GLU A 120 11.81 0.50 -5.80
CA GLU A 120 11.39 -0.46 -6.82
C GLU A 120 9.93 -0.23 -7.26
N ALA A 121 9.03 0.10 -6.31
CA ALA A 121 7.66 0.49 -6.63
C ALA A 121 7.62 1.72 -7.55
N ILE A 122 8.40 2.76 -7.25
CA ILE A 122 8.52 3.98 -8.08
C ILE A 122 9.14 3.66 -9.44
N ARG A 123 10.14 2.77 -9.49
CA ARG A 123 10.77 2.37 -10.75
C ARG A 123 9.78 1.69 -11.70
N LEU A 124 8.88 0.88 -11.16
CA LEU A 124 7.84 0.16 -11.91
C LEU A 124 6.67 1.09 -12.28
N GLU A 125 6.24 1.94 -11.34
CA GLU A 125 5.11 2.85 -11.45
C GLU A 125 5.53 4.27 -11.00
N PRO A 126 6.12 5.09 -11.88
CA PRO A 126 6.70 6.38 -11.50
C PRO A 126 5.71 7.41 -10.93
N ASP A 127 4.44 7.30 -11.33
CA ASP A 127 3.32 8.13 -10.85
C ASP A 127 2.65 7.56 -9.58
N PHE A 128 3.17 6.47 -9.00
CA PHE A 128 2.63 5.88 -7.78
C PHE A 128 3.00 6.70 -6.54
N MET A 129 2.22 7.75 -6.32
CA MET A 129 2.38 8.73 -5.24
C MET A 129 2.55 8.13 -3.83
N PRO A 130 1.83 7.05 -3.40
CA PRO A 130 2.03 6.49 -2.06
C PRO A 130 3.47 6.04 -1.80
N ALA A 131 4.14 5.47 -2.82
CA ALA A 131 5.53 5.05 -2.68
C ALA A 131 6.49 6.25 -2.53
N HIS A 132 6.25 7.34 -3.26
CA HIS A 132 7.01 8.59 -3.08
C HIS A 132 6.87 9.14 -1.67
N PHE A 133 5.62 9.28 -1.19
CA PHE A 133 5.34 9.76 0.17
C PHE A 133 5.99 8.89 1.24
N SER A 134 5.83 7.56 1.15
CA SER A 134 6.43 6.65 2.12
C SER A 134 7.97 6.68 2.10
N ARG A 135 8.60 6.87 0.93
CA ARG A 135 10.05 7.06 0.82
C ARG A 135 10.52 8.38 1.43
N ILE A 136 9.81 9.48 1.18
CA ILE A 136 10.10 10.80 1.77
C ILE A 136 10.00 10.72 3.29
N ALA A 137 8.89 10.21 3.81
CA ALA A 137 8.64 10.05 5.24
C ALA A 137 9.71 9.16 5.90
N THR A 138 10.04 8.02 5.30
CA THR A 138 11.06 7.11 5.83
C THR A 138 12.44 7.78 5.90
N ASN A 139 12.84 8.55 4.88
CA ASN A 139 14.09 9.31 4.93
C ASN A 139 14.07 10.40 6.01
N ALA A 140 12.93 11.08 6.20
CA ALA A 140 12.77 12.07 7.27
C ALA A 140 12.90 11.44 8.66
N MET A 141 12.22 10.31 8.93
CA MET A 141 12.31 9.57 10.20
C MET A 141 13.74 9.09 10.50
N LEU A 142 14.53 8.79 9.46
CA LEU A 142 15.94 8.41 9.59
C LEU A 142 16.89 9.61 9.78
N GLY A 143 16.38 10.85 9.81
CA GLY A 143 17.17 12.07 9.88
C GLY A 143 17.97 12.35 8.59
N ARG A 144 17.56 11.79 7.45
CA ARG A 144 18.19 11.96 6.13
C ARG A 144 17.55 13.12 5.38
N GLU A 145 17.68 14.33 5.93
CA GLU A 145 17.04 15.54 5.40
C GLU A 145 17.36 15.78 3.91
N ASP A 146 18.63 15.64 3.50
CA ASP A 146 19.04 15.81 2.11
C ASP A 146 18.36 14.80 1.16
N ALA A 147 18.22 13.55 1.60
CA ALA A 147 17.59 12.50 0.80
C ALA A 147 16.07 12.67 0.73
N SER A 148 15.44 13.04 1.84
CA SER A 148 14.02 13.39 1.90
C SER A 148 13.70 14.54 0.95
N LYS A 149 14.48 15.63 1.01
CA LYS A 149 14.34 16.77 0.12
C LYS A 149 14.51 16.39 -1.36
N ALA A 150 15.54 15.61 -1.69
CA ALA A 150 15.77 15.17 -3.06
C ALA A 150 14.60 14.31 -3.58
N ALA A 151 14.02 13.44 -2.74
CA ALA A 151 12.85 12.64 -3.10
C ALA A 151 11.60 13.51 -3.31
N THR A 152 11.40 14.56 -2.51
CA THR A 152 10.33 15.56 -2.72
C THR A 152 10.51 16.29 -4.05
N GLU A 153 11.73 16.76 -4.35
CA GLU A 153 12.04 17.42 -5.62
C GLU A 153 11.79 16.51 -6.83
N GLU A 154 12.07 15.20 -6.70
CA GLU A 154 11.75 14.20 -7.73
C GLU A 154 10.23 14.05 -7.92
N MET A 155 9.47 13.89 -6.84
CA MET A 155 8.02 13.74 -6.88
C MET A 155 7.32 14.96 -7.50
N LEU A 156 7.81 16.17 -7.21
CA LEU A 156 7.26 17.42 -7.77
C LEU A 156 7.55 17.60 -9.28
N GLN A 157 8.43 16.76 -9.87
CA GLN A 157 8.66 16.74 -11.32
C GLN A 157 7.71 15.80 -12.08
N LEU A 158 6.84 15.07 -11.39
CA LEU A 158 5.83 14.20 -12.03
C LEU A 158 4.82 15.02 -12.85
N GLU A 159 4.00 14.32 -13.64
CA GLU A 159 2.91 14.95 -14.36
C GLU A 159 1.72 15.16 -13.40
N ASN A 160 1.30 16.42 -13.22
CA ASN A 160 0.19 16.83 -12.33
C ASN A 160 0.31 16.38 -10.85
N PRO A 161 1.46 16.53 -10.19
CA PRO A 161 1.68 16.02 -8.83
C PRO A 161 0.69 16.64 -7.84
N PHE A 162 0.36 17.93 -8.01
CA PHE A 162 -0.61 18.62 -7.17
C PHE A 162 -2.03 18.08 -7.30
N THR A 163 -2.45 17.69 -8.50
CA THR A 163 -3.78 17.08 -8.70
C THR A 163 -3.87 15.76 -7.95
N GLU A 164 -2.83 14.93 -8.00
CA GLU A 164 -2.79 13.68 -7.25
C GLU A 164 -2.74 13.89 -5.74
N ILE A 165 -1.95 14.86 -5.25
CA ILE A 165 -1.93 15.24 -3.83
C ILE A 165 -3.33 15.64 -3.35
N VAL A 166 -4.02 16.49 -4.10
CA VAL A 166 -5.39 16.94 -3.76
C VAL A 166 -6.37 15.77 -3.80
N ASN A 167 -6.29 14.90 -4.80
CA ASN A 167 -7.14 13.71 -4.91
C ASN A 167 -6.97 12.78 -3.70
N MET A 168 -5.72 12.54 -3.28
CA MET A 168 -5.42 11.71 -2.11
C MET A 168 -5.96 12.33 -0.83
N ALA A 169 -5.70 13.61 -0.62
CA ALA A 169 -6.16 14.29 0.59
C ALA A 169 -7.70 14.42 0.63
N ASN A 170 -8.37 14.57 -0.51
CA ASN A 170 -9.83 14.43 -0.59
C ASN A 170 -10.31 13.02 -0.22
N MET A 171 -9.60 11.98 -0.68
CA MET A 171 -9.93 10.58 -0.36
C MET A 171 -9.74 10.27 1.13
N ALA A 172 -8.72 10.85 1.76
CA ALA A 172 -8.48 10.78 3.19
C ALA A 172 -9.43 11.67 4.03
N GLY A 173 -10.20 12.55 3.37
CA GLY A 173 -11.10 13.48 4.05
C GLY A 173 -10.41 14.68 4.70
N ILE A 174 -9.18 15.00 4.27
CA ILE A 174 -8.33 16.06 4.83
C ILE A 174 -8.74 17.46 4.31
N PHE A 175 -9.18 17.58 3.05
CA PHE A 175 -9.64 18.86 2.48
C PHE A 175 -11.16 18.90 2.30
N ASP A 176 -11.79 19.96 2.85
CA ASP A 176 -13.18 20.30 2.56
C ASP A 176 -13.24 21.19 1.30
N MET A 177 -13.93 20.72 0.25
CA MET A 177 -13.90 21.31 -1.11
C MET A 177 -14.50 22.73 -1.20
N GLU A 178 -15.05 23.31 -0.14
CA GLU A 178 -15.77 24.60 -0.20
C GLU A 178 -14.85 25.84 -0.33
N ASN A 179 -13.55 25.76 -0.05
CA ASN A 179 -12.67 26.96 0.03
C ASN A 179 -11.52 27.00 -1.00
N MET A 180 -11.61 26.24 -2.10
CA MET A 180 -10.48 26.02 -3.02
C MET A 180 -10.33 27.04 -4.18
N GLU A 181 -11.02 28.18 -4.17
CA GLU A 181 -10.87 29.19 -5.25
C GLU A 181 -9.60 30.05 -5.15
N ASP A 182 -8.86 30.04 -4.02
CA ASP A 182 -7.77 30.99 -3.74
C ASP A 182 -6.35 30.38 -3.72
N MET A 183 -6.12 29.21 -4.33
CA MET A 183 -4.82 28.50 -4.25
C MET A 183 -3.82 28.85 -5.38
N GLU A 184 -3.92 30.03 -5.99
CA GLU A 184 -2.94 30.51 -6.99
C GLU A 184 -1.64 31.08 -6.36
N ASP A 185 -1.62 31.35 -5.04
CA ASP A 185 -0.55 32.14 -4.38
C ASP A 185 0.17 31.42 -3.21
N ILE A 186 0.35 30.10 -3.23
CA ILE A 186 1.21 29.43 -2.22
C ILE A 186 2.67 29.45 -2.68
N GLU A 187 3.39 30.51 -2.33
CA GLU A 187 4.84 30.62 -2.54
C GLU A 187 5.67 29.75 -1.55
N ASP A 188 5.07 29.14 -0.53
CA ASP A 188 5.77 28.30 0.48
C ASP A 188 5.08 26.95 0.71
N ILE A 189 4.94 26.15 -0.35
CA ILE A 189 4.39 24.78 -0.34
C ILE A 189 5.21 23.82 0.55
N ASP A 190 6.49 24.11 0.78
CA ASP A 190 7.34 23.36 1.72
C ASP A 190 6.69 23.30 3.12
N THR A 191 5.97 24.34 3.54
CA THR A 191 5.32 24.36 4.87
C THR A 191 4.03 23.56 4.90
N ALA A 192 3.26 23.55 3.80
CA ALA A 192 1.98 22.84 3.74
C ALA A 192 2.16 21.31 3.62
N LEU A 193 3.20 20.84 2.91
CA LEU A 193 3.54 19.42 2.88
C LEU A 193 4.08 18.95 4.24
N ILE A 194 4.85 19.80 4.93
CA ILE A 194 5.33 19.52 6.30
C ILE A 194 4.17 19.50 7.29
N GLU A 195 3.20 20.42 7.22
CA GLU A 195 2.02 20.41 8.10
C GLU A 195 1.13 19.17 7.89
N ILE A 196 0.99 18.68 6.65
CA ILE A 196 0.27 17.42 6.37
C ILE A 196 1.01 16.20 6.96
N ILE A 197 2.34 16.22 6.96
CA ILE A 197 3.18 15.17 7.58
C ILE A 197 3.16 15.26 9.11
N ASP A 198 3.11 16.47 9.70
CA ASP A 198 3.09 16.69 11.16
C ASP A 198 1.72 16.39 11.80
N THR A 199 0.61 16.41 11.05
CA THR A 199 -0.73 16.18 11.62
C THR A 199 -1.03 14.74 12.07
N GLU A 200 -0.15 13.76 11.84
CA GLU A 200 -0.30 12.39 12.40
C GLU A 200 0.49 12.15 13.70
N GLU A 201 1.30 13.10 14.19
CA GLU A 201 2.00 12.98 15.49
C GLU A 201 1.22 13.54 16.71
N GLU A 202 0.05 14.15 16.51
CA GLU A 202 -0.81 14.64 17.60
C GLU A 202 -2.28 14.14 17.53
N GLU A 203 -2.51 12.82 17.62
CA GLU A 203 -3.74 12.24 18.22
C GLU A 203 -3.49 10.99 19.08
#